data_AF-A0A7S0NGJ6-F1
#
_entry.id   AF-A0A7S0NGJ6-F1
#
_cell.length_a   1.000
_cell.length_b   1.000
_cell.length_c   1.000
_cell.angle_alpha   90.00
_cell.angle_beta   90.00
_cell.angle_gamma   90.00
#
_symmetry.space_group_name_H-M   'P 1'
#
loop_
_entity.id
_entity.type
_entity.pdbx_description
1 polymer ?
#
loop_
_entity_poly.entity_id
_entity_poly.type
_entity_poly.pdbx_seq_one_letter_code
_entity_poly.pdbx_strand_id
1 'polypeptide(L)'
;KLKAMAAAGGAWFQSWLDPVLNWLRSLFFKQEMELTLVGLQNSGKTTLVNVVATGGFSEDMIPTVGFNMRKVTKGKVTIKLWDLGGQPRFRSMWERYCRGVHAIVYVVDAADPDNIAVSKTELHDLLAKPALERIPVLVLGNKNDLPEALSVDELIDKLNLKALINREVCCYSISAKNQVNMDITIDWLIKHSRASSS
;
A
#
# COMPACT_ATOMS: atom_id res chain seq x y z
N LYS A 1 3.99 10.73 -65.39
CA LYS A 1 3.44 9.76 -64.41
C LYS A 1 4.24 9.89 -63.11
N LEU A 2 3.88 10.80 -62.21
CA LEU A 2 4.39 10.84 -60.83
C LEU A 2 3.54 11.84 -60.05
N LYS A 3 2.30 11.43 -59.83
CA LYS A 3 1.37 12.05 -58.87
C LYS A 3 0.37 10.97 -58.45
N ALA A 4 0.84 10.06 -57.58
CA ALA A 4 0.04 9.21 -56.69
C ALA A 4 1.02 8.34 -55.89
N MET A 5 0.72 8.08 -54.62
CA MET A 5 1.50 7.30 -53.63
C MET A 5 2.51 8.08 -52.79
N ALA A 6 2.07 9.22 -52.24
CA ALA A 6 2.29 9.47 -50.81
C ALA A 6 1.09 8.89 -50.03
N ALA A 7 1.32 8.43 -48.80
CA ALA A 7 0.34 8.25 -47.71
C ALA A 7 -0.11 6.84 -47.23
N ALA A 8 0.61 5.73 -47.48
CA ALA A 8 0.23 4.44 -46.88
C ALA A 8 1.35 3.61 -46.21
N GLY A 9 2.61 4.05 -46.25
CA GLY A 9 3.75 3.20 -45.87
C GLY A 9 4.30 3.35 -44.44
N GLY A 10 4.00 4.44 -43.72
CA GLY A 10 4.65 4.74 -42.43
C GLY A 10 3.88 4.28 -41.18
N ALA A 11 2.54 4.36 -41.23
CA ALA A 11 1.70 4.11 -40.06
C ALA A 11 1.55 2.62 -39.70
N TRP A 12 1.62 1.73 -40.71
CA TRP A 12 1.47 0.28 -40.54
C TRP A 12 2.70 -0.41 -39.92
N PHE A 13 3.90 0.15 -40.12
CA PHE A 13 5.13 -0.41 -39.56
C PHE A 13 5.39 0.04 -38.11
N GLN A 14 4.95 1.26 -37.77
CA GLN A 14 4.96 1.75 -36.38
C GLN A 14 3.98 0.96 -35.49
N SER A 15 2.73 0.75 -35.95
CA SER A 15 1.71 0.04 -35.16
C SER A 15 2.03 -1.44 -34.89
N TRP A 16 2.82 -2.09 -35.75
CA TRP A 16 3.22 -3.50 -35.61
C TRP A 16 4.36 -3.69 -34.59
N LEU A 17 5.21 -2.68 -34.42
CA LEU A 17 6.34 -2.72 -33.49
C LEU A 17 5.98 -2.20 -32.09
N ASP A 18 4.96 -1.36 -31.97
CA ASP A 18 4.52 -0.77 -30.70
C ASP A 18 4.22 -1.80 -29.58
N PRO A 19 3.57 -2.96 -29.82
CA PRO A 19 3.31 -3.94 -28.76
C PRO A 19 4.59 -4.58 -28.23
N VAL A 20 5.55 -4.86 -29.11
CA VAL A 20 6.85 -5.47 -28.76
C VAL A 20 7.76 -4.45 -28.09
N LEU A 21 7.75 -3.20 -28.56
CA LEU A 21 8.48 -2.10 -27.93
C LEU A 21 7.86 -1.70 -26.60
N ASN A 22 6.53 -1.72 -26.44
CA ASN A 22 5.85 -1.49 -25.16
C ASN A 22 6.07 -2.66 -24.20
N TRP A 23 6.09 -3.90 -24.69
CA TRP A 23 6.48 -5.07 -23.90
C TRP A 23 7.95 -4.99 -23.47
N LEU A 24 8.88 -4.67 -24.37
CA LEU A 24 10.30 -4.44 -24.05
C LEU A 24 10.48 -3.26 -23.08
N ARG A 25 9.77 -2.15 -23.30
CA ARG A 25 9.76 -1.02 -22.36
C ARG A 25 9.20 -1.42 -20.99
N SER A 26 8.12 -2.19 -20.92
CA SER A 26 7.61 -2.77 -19.67
C SER A 26 8.62 -3.72 -19.00
N LEU A 27 9.55 -4.28 -19.79
CA LEU A 27 10.66 -5.06 -19.27
C LEU A 27 11.83 -4.20 -18.75
N PHE A 28 11.96 -2.94 -19.14
CA PHE A 28 13.04 -2.03 -18.71
C PHE A 28 12.61 -0.94 -17.71
N PHE A 29 11.31 -0.70 -17.51
CA PHE A 29 10.84 0.26 -16.51
C PHE A 29 10.87 -0.34 -15.10
N LYS A 30 11.79 0.18 -14.28
CA LYS A 30 11.80 -0.02 -12.82
C LYS A 30 10.62 0.77 -12.25
N GLN A 31 9.65 0.07 -11.68
CA GLN A 31 8.44 0.65 -11.14
C GLN A 31 8.69 1.04 -9.69
N GLU A 32 8.93 2.33 -9.42
CA GLU A 32 9.05 2.81 -8.05
C GLU A 32 7.66 3.14 -7.51
N MET A 33 7.30 2.52 -6.39
CA MET A 33 6.07 2.74 -5.65
C MET A 33 6.41 3.27 -4.26
N GLU A 34 5.78 4.37 -3.90
CA GLU A 34 5.86 4.95 -2.57
C GLU A 34 4.59 4.62 -1.79
N LEU A 35 4.76 4.02 -0.61
CA LEU A 35 3.69 3.64 0.29
C LEU A 35 3.98 4.15 1.70
N THR A 36 2.94 4.43 2.46
CA THR A 36 3.07 4.78 3.88
C THR A 36 2.31 3.81 4.74
N LEU A 37 2.96 3.31 5.80
CA LEU A 37 2.36 2.41 6.78
C LEU A 37 2.01 3.21 8.02
N VAL A 38 0.71 3.23 8.32
CA VAL A 38 0.12 3.96 9.44
C VAL A 38 -0.79 3.04 10.24
N GLY A 39 -1.08 3.43 11.48
CA GLY A 39 -1.86 2.62 12.40
C GLY A 39 -1.33 2.73 13.83
N LEU A 40 -2.13 2.27 14.78
CA LEU A 40 -1.81 2.35 16.20
C LEU A 40 -0.49 1.65 16.55
N GLN A 41 0.10 2.01 17.69
CA GLN A 41 1.25 1.29 18.19
C GLN A 41 0.92 -0.20 18.38
N ASN A 42 1.92 -1.08 18.26
CA ASN A 42 1.77 -2.52 18.40
C ASN A 42 0.89 -3.23 17.35
N SER A 43 0.38 -2.55 16.31
CA SER A 43 -0.39 -3.19 15.24
C SER A 43 0.43 -4.10 14.30
N GLY A 44 1.76 -4.10 14.43
CA GLY A 44 2.66 -4.95 13.65
C GLY A 44 3.18 -4.34 12.34
N LYS A 45 3.15 -3.01 12.19
CA LYS A 45 3.73 -2.28 11.05
C LYS A 45 5.19 -2.66 10.81
N THR A 46 6.06 -2.59 11.82
CA THR A 46 7.48 -2.92 11.69
C THR A 46 7.69 -4.38 11.26
N THR A 47 6.91 -5.31 11.83
CA THR A 47 6.90 -6.72 11.42
C THR A 47 6.52 -6.88 9.95
N LEU A 48 5.47 -6.18 9.50
CA LEU A 48 5.02 -6.20 8.11
C LEU A 48 6.12 -5.68 7.17
N VAL A 49 6.77 -4.58 7.53
CA VAL A 49 7.92 -4.04 6.79
C VAL A 49 9.05 -5.07 6.68
N ASN A 50 9.40 -5.74 7.79
CA ASN A 50 10.43 -6.77 7.79
C ASN A 50 10.07 -7.92 6.83
N VAL A 51 8.88 -8.49 6.97
CA VAL A 51 8.43 -9.61 6.13
C VAL A 51 8.48 -9.26 4.64
N VAL A 52 8.04 -8.05 4.29
CA VAL A 52 8.11 -7.55 2.91
C VAL A 52 9.55 -7.33 2.47
N ALA A 53 10.43 -6.84 3.35
CA ALA A 53 11.83 -6.51 3.06
C ALA A 53 12.75 -7.72 2.90
N THR A 54 12.65 -8.70 3.80
CA THR A 54 13.61 -9.80 3.94
C THR A 54 13.06 -11.15 3.51
N GLY A 55 11.76 -11.24 3.19
CA GLY A 55 11.11 -12.54 2.88
C GLY A 55 11.01 -13.47 4.10
N GLY A 56 11.21 -12.94 5.30
CA GLY A 56 11.25 -13.68 6.55
C GLY A 56 11.32 -12.76 7.77
N PHE A 57 10.93 -13.28 8.93
CA PHE A 57 10.94 -12.55 10.21
C PHE A 57 12.33 -12.64 10.87
N SER A 58 12.89 -11.53 11.31
CA SER A 58 14.08 -11.49 12.18
C SER A 58 13.68 -10.95 13.56
N GLU A 59 13.96 -11.72 14.61
CA GLU A 59 13.50 -11.50 16.00
C GLU A 59 14.15 -10.33 16.75
N ASP A 60 15.17 -9.67 16.17
CA ASP A 60 15.83 -8.56 16.86
C ASP A 60 15.06 -7.24 16.65
N MET A 61 14.04 -7.00 17.48
CA MET A 61 13.32 -5.72 17.49
C MET A 61 13.72 -4.83 18.67
N ILE A 62 14.48 -3.79 18.35
CA ILE A 62 14.67 -2.61 19.22
C ILE A 62 13.51 -1.64 18.95
N PRO A 63 12.84 -1.09 19.98
CA PRO A 63 11.79 -0.08 19.79
C PRO A 63 12.33 1.12 19.01
N THR A 64 11.71 1.42 17.87
CA THR A 64 12.16 2.52 17.01
C THR A 64 11.85 3.88 17.65
N VAL A 65 12.91 4.66 17.89
CA VAL A 65 12.79 6.09 18.20
C VAL A 65 12.73 6.85 16.87
N GLY A 66 11.54 7.33 16.47
CA GLY A 66 11.34 8.21 15.31
C GLY A 66 10.77 7.56 14.04
N PHE A 67 10.91 8.27 12.91
CA PHE A 67 10.42 7.92 11.57
C PHE A 67 11.43 7.05 10.82
N ASN A 68 11.06 5.82 10.46
CA ASN A 68 11.95 4.96 9.68
C ASN A 68 11.38 4.69 8.29
N MET A 69 12.05 5.20 7.25
CA MET A 69 11.79 4.79 5.88
C MET A 69 12.59 3.53 5.58
N ARG A 70 11.93 2.47 5.11
CA ARG A 70 12.59 1.29 4.55
C ARG A 70 12.31 1.19 3.07
N LYS A 71 13.38 1.02 2.29
CA LYS A 71 13.31 0.81 0.85
C LYS A 71 13.46 -0.68 0.58
N VAL A 72 12.41 -1.32 0.10
CA VAL A 72 12.39 -2.73 -0.32
C VAL A 72 12.40 -2.77 -1.84
N THR A 73 13.30 -3.55 -2.44
CA THR A 73 13.30 -3.75 -3.89
C THR A 73 13.07 -5.22 -4.19
N LYS A 74 11.95 -5.55 -4.83
CA LYS A 74 11.62 -6.91 -5.28
C LYS A 74 11.41 -6.91 -6.79
N GLY A 75 12.34 -7.53 -7.52
CA GLY A 75 12.35 -7.50 -8.98
C GLY A 75 12.46 -6.07 -9.52
N LYS A 76 11.46 -5.64 -10.31
CA LYS A 76 11.40 -4.28 -10.87
C LYS A 76 10.66 -3.29 -9.98
N VAL A 77 10.06 -3.75 -8.87
CA VAL A 77 9.28 -2.90 -7.98
C VAL A 77 10.13 -2.46 -6.80
N THR A 78 10.25 -1.15 -6.63
CA THR A 78 10.84 -0.54 -5.45
C THR A 78 9.71 -0.02 -4.57
N ILE A 79 9.57 -0.55 -3.35
CA ILE A 79 8.60 -0.10 -2.37
C ILE A 79 9.31 0.73 -1.32
N LYS A 80 8.96 2.02 -1.21
CA LYS A 80 9.34 2.84 -0.04
C LYS A 80 8.23 2.68 0.99
N LEU A 81 8.56 2.21 2.18
CA LEU A 81 7.65 2.00 3.30
C LEU A 81 8.04 2.96 4.41
N TRP A 82 7.14 3.88 4.77
CA TRP A 82 7.32 4.73 5.94
C TRP A 82 6.69 4.05 7.17
N ASP A 83 7.51 3.65 8.14
CA ASP A 83 7.04 3.19 9.46
C ASP A 83 6.93 4.41 10.38
N LEU A 84 5.70 4.85 10.61
CA LEU A 84 5.39 5.96 11.49
C LEU A 84 5.06 5.44 12.89
N GLY A 85 5.64 6.07 13.93
CA GLY A 85 5.29 5.76 15.31
C GLY A 85 3.78 5.88 15.53
N GLY A 86 3.17 4.85 16.12
CA GLY A 86 1.72 4.80 16.37
C GLY A 86 1.26 5.48 17.67
N GLN A 87 2.20 6.04 18.44
CA GLN A 87 1.92 6.79 19.66
C GLN A 87 1.20 8.10 19.34
N PRO A 88 0.25 8.56 20.18
CA PRO A 88 -0.52 9.78 19.95
C PRO A 88 0.32 11.00 19.53
N ARG A 89 1.48 11.20 20.17
CA ARG A 89 2.41 12.32 19.89
C ARG A 89 2.95 12.38 18.45
N PHE A 90 2.90 11.27 17.71
CA PHE A 90 3.42 11.19 16.34
C PHE A 90 2.33 11.23 15.27
N ARG A 91 1.05 11.10 15.65
CA ARG A 91 -0.08 10.98 14.70
C ARG A 91 -0.32 12.26 13.89
N SER A 92 -0.01 13.41 14.46
CA SER A 92 -0.06 14.71 13.77
C SER A 92 0.84 14.78 12.53
N MET A 93 1.86 13.91 12.44
CA MET A 93 2.78 13.87 11.31
C MET A 93 2.35 12.90 10.22
N TRP A 94 1.37 12.04 10.46
CA TRP A 94 0.91 11.04 9.48
C TRP A 94 0.49 11.66 8.16
N GLU A 95 -0.23 12.78 8.21
CA GLU A 95 -0.64 13.51 7.01
C GLU A 95 0.55 13.88 6.13
N ARG A 96 1.63 14.41 6.72
CA ARG A 96 2.81 14.86 5.98
C ARG A 96 3.47 13.71 5.19
N TYR A 97 3.49 12.51 5.76
CA TYR A 97 4.12 11.34 5.14
C TYR A 97 3.18 10.53 4.24
N CYS A 98 1.87 10.77 4.30
CA CYS A 98 0.91 10.15 3.38
C CYS A 98 0.72 10.95 2.09
N ARG A 99 1.23 12.18 1.99
CA ARG A 99 1.10 12.99 0.76
C ARG A 99 1.96 12.43 -0.37
N GLY A 100 1.39 12.36 -1.57
CA GLY A 100 2.10 11.95 -2.79
C GLY A 100 2.41 10.46 -2.88
N VAL A 101 1.94 9.64 -1.94
CA VAL A 101 2.10 8.18 -1.99
C VAL A 101 1.08 7.56 -2.94
N HIS A 102 1.41 6.37 -3.45
CA HIS A 102 0.57 5.62 -4.37
C HIS A 102 -0.60 4.95 -3.65
N ALA A 103 -0.37 4.50 -2.42
CA ALA A 103 -1.41 3.99 -1.53
C ALA A 103 -1.02 4.15 -0.06
N ILE A 104 -2.02 4.28 0.80
CA ILE A 104 -1.88 4.25 2.25
C ILE A 104 -2.17 2.83 2.73
N VAL A 105 -1.26 2.24 3.50
CA VAL A 105 -1.47 0.95 4.16
C VAL A 105 -1.77 1.22 5.63
N TYR A 106 -3.01 0.99 6.04
CA TYR A 106 -3.45 1.19 7.42
C TYR A 106 -3.51 -0.15 8.15
N VAL A 107 -2.60 -0.36 9.10
CA VAL A 107 -2.43 -1.63 9.82
C VAL A 107 -3.14 -1.57 11.17
N VAL A 108 -4.08 -2.49 11.36
CA VAL A 108 -4.89 -2.65 12.57
C VAL A 108 -4.49 -3.94 13.26
N ASP A 109 -4.41 -3.93 14.58
CA ASP A 109 -4.34 -5.16 15.35
C ASP A 109 -5.74 -5.77 15.42
N ALA A 110 -5.99 -6.84 14.65
CA ALA A 110 -7.31 -7.47 14.63
C ALA A 110 -7.63 -8.18 15.95
N ALA A 111 -6.61 -8.54 16.73
CA ALA A 111 -6.73 -9.26 17.99
C ALA A 111 -6.78 -8.33 19.22
N ASP A 112 -6.95 -7.02 19.00
CA ASP A 112 -7.09 -6.02 20.05
C ASP A 112 -8.41 -5.22 19.89
N PRO A 113 -9.57 -5.83 20.23
CA PRO A 113 -10.88 -5.21 20.05
C PRO A 113 -11.05 -3.89 20.81
N ASP A 114 -10.35 -3.74 21.95
CA ASP A 114 -10.44 -2.55 22.81
C ASP A 114 -9.89 -1.30 22.12
N ASN A 115 -8.88 -1.45 21.26
CA ASN A 115 -8.27 -0.34 20.53
C ASN A 115 -8.91 -0.07 19.16
N ILE A 116 -9.89 -0.87 18.71
CA ILE A 116 -10.54 -0.68 17.40
C ILE A 116 -11.25 0.67 17.31
N ALA A 117 -11.90 1.12 18.38
CA ALA A 117 -12.57 2.42 18.40
C ALA A 117 -11.57 3.58 18.21
N VAL A 118 -10.41 3.51 18.88
CA VAL A 118 -9.32 4.49 18.71
C VAL A 118 -8.77 4.42 17.30
N SER A 119 -8.56 3.21 16.76
CA SER A 119 -8.04 3.02 15.41
C SER A 119 -8.99 3.59 14.36
N LYS A 120 -10.31 3.40 14.52
CA LYS A 120 -11.33 4.01 13.68
C LYS A 120 -11.19 5.53 13.67
N THR A 121 -11.19 6.17 14.84
CA THR A 121 -11.09 7.64 14.94
C THR A 121 -9.85 8.15 14.20
N GLU A 122 -8.69 7.55 14.45
CA GLU A 122 -7.44 7.96 13.81
C GLU A 122 -7.40 7.70 12.29
N LEU A 123 -8.03 6.61 11.83
CA LEU A 123 -8.19 6.34 10.40
C LEU A 123 -9.05 7.43 9.74
N HIS A 124 -10.22 7.73 10.30
CA HIS A 124 -11.13 8.72 9.74
C HIS A 124 -10.54 10.14 9.81
N ASP A 125 -9.86 10.50 10.90
CA ASP A 125 -9.18 11.79 11.06
C ASP A 125 -8.06 11.98 10.04
N LEU A 126 -7.30 10.91 9.74
CA LEU A 126 -6.29 10.92 8.69
C LEU A 126 -6.92 11.06 7.30
N LEU A 127 -7.97 10.29 7.00
CA LEU A 127 -8.59 10.27 5.67
C LEU A 127 -9.50 11.46 5.40
N ALA A 128 -9.88 12.23 6.44
CA ALA A 128 -10.55 13.51 6.31
C ALA A 128 -9.62 14.64 5.82
N LYS A 129 -8.30 14.42 5.80
CA LYS A 129 -7.35 15.44 5.32
C LYS A 129 -7.49 15.65 3.81
N PRO A 130 -7.78 16.88 3.34
CA PRO A 130 -7.94 17.15 1.90
C PRO A 130 -6.69 16.80 1.08
N ALA A 131 -5.51 16.95 1.67
CA ALA A 131 -4.24 16.61 1.00
C ALA A 131 -4.08 15.11 0.69
N LEU A 132 -4.91 14.26 1.29
CA LEU A 132 -4.91 12.81 1.09
C LEU A 132 -6.16 12.34 0.34
N GLU A 133 -6.94 13.26 -0.22
CA GLU A 133 -8.12 12.93 -1.01
C GLU A 133 -7.73 12.02 -2.19
N ARG A 134 -8.58 11.05 -2.53
CA ARG A 134 -8.40 10.08 -3.64
C ARG A 134 -7.25 9.08 -3.51
N ILE A 135 -6.34 9.23 -2.55
CA ILE A 135 -5.30 8.21 -2.32
C ILE A 135 -5.97 6.91 -1.87
N PRO A 136 -5.75 5.79 -2.58
CA PRO A 136 -6.36 4.51 -2.23
C PRO A 136 -5.81 3.99 -0.89
N VAL A 137 -6.67 3.29 -0.14
CA VAL A 137 -6.35 2.81 1.21
C VAL A 137 -6.51 1.31 1.27
N LEU A 138 -5.45 0.63 1.71
CA LEU A 138 -5.47 -0.79 2.06
C LEU A 138 -5.46 -0.94 3.58
N VAL A 139 -6.56 -1.43 4.14
CA VAL A 139 -6.66 -1.76 5.56
C VAL A 139 -6.22 -3.20 5.77
N LEU A 140 -5.25 -3.41 6.65
CA LEU A 140 -4.75 -4.75 7.00
C LEU A 140 -5.10 -5.05 8.45
N GLY A 141 -6.06 -5.96 8.66
CA GLY A 141 -6.31 -6.58 9.95
C GLY A 141 -5.24 -7.63 10.23
N ASN A 142 -4.19 -7.22 10.93
CA ASN A 142 -3.04 -8.06 11.23
C ASN A 142 -3.27 -8.90 12.50
N LYS A 143 -2.42 -9.91 12.69
CA LYS A 143 -2.46 -10.88 13.80
C LYS A 143 -3.67 -11.81 13.77
N ASN A 144 -4.11 -12.20 12.57
CA ASN A 144 -5.18 -13.19 12.42
C ASN A 144 -4.81 -14.61 12.87
N ASP A 145 -3.56 -14.82 13.29
CA ASP A 145 -3.11 -16.04 13.96
C ASP A 145 -3.57 -16.15 15.41
N LEU A 146 -4.12 -15.07 15.99
CA LEU A 146 -4.65 -15.04 17.35
C LEU A 146 -6.16 -15.32 17.38
N PRO A 147 -6.68 -16.05 18.38
CA PRO A 147 -8.07 -16.46 18.42
C PRO A 147 -9.06 -15.30 18.60
N GLU A 148 -8.63 -14.18 19.18
CA GLU A 148 -9.44 -12.97 19.37
C GLU A 148 -9.51 -12.09 18.11
N ALA A 149 -8.85 -12.50 17.01
CA ALA A 149 -8.76 -11.70 15.81
C ALA A 149 -10.11 -11.51 15.12
N LEU A 150 -10.47 -10.25 14.90
CA LEU A 150 -11.65 -9.89 14.14
C LEU A 150 -11.57 -10.36 12.69
N SER A 151 -12.71 -10.84 12.19
CA SER A 151 -12.91 -11.14 10.77
C SER A 151 -12.87 -9.87 9.91
N VAL A 152 -12.72 -10.05 8.60
CA VAL A 152 -12.73 -8.93 7.64
C VAL A 152 -14.05 -8.15 7.70
N ASP A 153 -15.19 -8.85 7.80
CA ASP A 153 -16.50 -8.21 7.88
C ASP A 153 -16.66 -7.38 9.16
N GLU A 154 -16.21 -7.91 10.30
CA GLU A 154 -16.20 -7.16 11.56
C GLU A 154 -15.29 -5.93 11.51
N LEU A 155 -14.12 -6.03 10.86
CA LEU A 155 -13.24 -4.89 10.66
C LEU A 155 -13.90 -3.82 9.77
N ILE A 156 -14.52 -4.23 8.66
CA ILE A 156 -15.25 -3.33 7.75
C ILE A 156 -16.33 -2.55 8.52
N ASP A 157 -17.11 -3.24 9.35
CA ASP A 157 -18.20 -2.64 10.09
C ASP A 157 -17.71 -1.79 11.26
N LYS A 158 -16.81 -2.31 12.11
CA LYS A 158 -16.30 -1.60 13.29
C LYS A 158 -15.47 -0.37 12.92
N LEU A 159 -14.65 -0.44 11.87
CA LEU A 159 -13.90 0.72 11.35
C LEU A 159 -14.74 1.63 10.47
N ASN A 160 -16.00 1.26 10.19
CA ASN A 160 -16.91 2.00 9.33
C ASN A 160 -16.31 2.33 7.95
N LEU A 161 -15.70 1.33 7.30
CA LEU A 161 -15.00 1.51 6.04
C LEU A 161 -15.95 1.86 4.89
N LYS A 162 -17.21 1.41 4.97
CA LYS A 162 -18.27 1.71 3.99
C LYS A 162 -18.59 3.21 3.88
N ALA A 163 -18.27 4.02 4.89
CA ALA A 163 -18.47 5.47 4.84
C ALA A 163 -17.40 6.20 4.00
N LEU A 164 -16.29 5.55 3.66
CA LEU A 164 -15.18 6.13 2.91
C LEU A 164 -15.42 6.02 1.39
N ILE A 165 -16.41 6.76 0.88
CA ILE A 165 -16.90 6.63 -0.51
C ILE A 165 -16.05 7.35 -1.57
N ASN A 166 -15.20 8.30 -1.18
CA ASN A 166 -14.47 9.17 -2.12
C ASN A 166 -13.07 8.64 -2.51
N ARG A 167 -12.79 7.36 -2.23
CA ARG A 167 -11.51 6.70 -2.50
C ARG A 167 -11.72 5.20 -2.63
N GLU A 168 -10.80 4.51 -3.29
CA GLU A 168 -10.76 3.05 -3.21
C GLU A 168 -10.33 2.64 -1.80
N VAL A 169 -11.11 1.73 -1.20
CA VAL A 169 -10.79 1.11 0.10
C VAL A 169 -10.87 -0.39 -0.05
N CYS A 170 -9.81 -1.08 0.34
CA CYS A 170 -9.76 -2.54 0.42
C CYS A 170 -9.41 -2.97 1.84
N CYS A 171 -9.89 -4.12 2.28
CA CYS A 171 -9.60 -4.66 3.61
C CYS A 171 -9.24 -6.15 3.51
N TYR A 172 -8.09 -6.52 4.06
CA TYR A 172 -7.64 -7.91 4.15
C TYR A 172 -7.33 -8.29 5.61
N SER A 173 -7.55 -9.56 5.93
CA SER A 173 -7.06 -10.19 7.16
C SER A 173 -5.72 -10.87 6.87
N ILE A 174 -4.68 -10.59 7.67
CA ILE A 174 -3.33 -11.11 7.47
C ILE A 174 -2.70 -11.57 8.79
N SER A 175 -1.65 -12.38 8.69
CA SER A 175 -0.69 -12.54 9.77
C SER A 175 0.70 -12.26 9.22
N ALA A 176 1.28 -11.13 9.63
CA ALA A 176 2.67 -10.85 9.29
C ALA A 176 3.62 -11.89 9.91
N LYS A 177 3.31 -12.39 11.11
CA LYS A 177 4.11 -13.41 11.81
C LYS A 177 4.18 -14.72 11.03
N ASN A 178 3.03 -15.21 10.58
CA ASN A 178 2.92 -16.49 9.86
C ASN A 178 2.92 -16.32 8.33
N GLN A 179 3.08 -15.09 7.84
CA GLN A 179 3.06 -14.71 6.42
C GLN A 179 1.76 -15.09 5.67
N VAL A 180 0.63 -15.10 6.37
CA VAL A 180 -0.69 -15.41 5.79
C VAL A 180 -1.22 -14.20 5.00
N ASN A 181 -1.71 -14.44 3.78
CA ASN A 181 -2.30 -13.43 2.87
C ASN A 181 -1.35 -12.28 2.48
N MET A 182 -0.04 -12.50 2.60
CA MET A 182 0.99 -11.54 2.20
C MET A 182 1.12 -11.40 0.68
N ASP A 183 0.87 -12.48 -0.05
CA ASP A 183 0.82 -12.54 -1.51
C ASP A 183 -0.27 -11.63 -2.10
N ILE A 184 -1.52 -11.81 -1.67
CA ILE A 184 -2.65 -10.99 -2.14
C ILE A 184 -2.50 -9.51 -1.76
N THR A 185 -1.85 -9.24 -0.61
CA THR A 185 -1.50 -7.90 -0.15
C THR A 185 -0.49 -7.25 -1.11
N ILE A 186 0.57 -7.97 -1.46
CA ILE A 186 1.59 -7.48 -2.41
C ILE A 186 0.99 -7.29 -3.79
N ASP A 187 0.14 -8.20 -4.27
CA ASP A 187 -0.50 -8.10 -5.58
C ASP A 187 -1.41 -6.87 -5.68
N TRP A 188 -2.21 -6.58 -4.63
CA TRP A 188 -3.01 -5.36 -4.57
C TRP A 188 -2.13 -4.11 -4.64
N LEU A 189 -1.01 -4.09 -3.91
CA LEU A 189 -0.07 -2.96 -3.93
C LEU A 189 0.57 -2.78 -5.32
N ILE A 190 1.04 -3.87 -5.95
CA ILE A 190 1.63 -3.83 -7.29
C ILE A 190 0.62 -3.31 -8.31
N LYS A 191 -0.66 -3.70 -8.23
CA LYS A 191 -1.70 -3.16 -9.12
C LYS A 191 -1.81 -1.62 -9.04
N HIS A 192 -1.63 -1.05 -7.86
CA HIS A 192 -1.73 0.39 -7.61
C HIS A 192 -0.45 1.17 -7.88
N SER A 193 0.68 0.50 -8.10
CA SER A 193 1.95 1.14 -8.48
C SER A 193 1.94 1.81 -9.87
N ARG A 194 0.90 1.62 -10.69
CA ARG A 194 0.78 2.18 -12.06
C ARG A 194 -0.08 3.44 -12.16
N ALA A 195 -0.87 3.73 -11.12
CA ALA A 195 -2.01 4.65 -11.22
C ALA A 195 -1.65 6.14 -11.04
N SER A 196 -0.41 6.48 -10.67
CA SER A 196 0.01 7.85 -10.33
C SER A 196 0.77 8.58 -11.44
N SER A 197 1.02 7.95 -12.60
CA SER A 197 1.58 8.65 -13.77
C SER A 197 0.44 9.27 -14.58
N SER A 198 -0.14 10.35 -14.09
CA SER A 198 -1.04 11.25 -14.82
C SER A 198 -0.91 12.67 -14.31
#